data_AF-A0A7X5IF98-F1
#
_entry.id   AF-A0A7X5IF98-F1
#
_cell.length_a   1.000
_cell.length_b   1.000
_cell.length_c   1.000
_cell.angle_alpha   90.00
_cell.angle_beta   90.00
_cell.angle_gamma   90.00
#
_symmetry.space_group_name_H-M   'P 1'
#
loop_
_entity.id
_entity.type
_entity.pdbx_description
1 polymer ?
#
loop_
_entity_poly.entity_id
_entity_poly.type
_entity_poly.pdbx_seq_one_letter_code
_entity_poly.pdbx_strand_id
1 'polypeptide(L)' 'MNETEVIMKIEYLLRKYLPEREDLTELVRKDTDSIKYVMAQISRYKKKEYDNDDRDIIKEIAFYYI' A
#
# COMPACT_ATOMS: atom_id res chain seq x y z
N MET A 1 -4.61 1.72 14.60
CA MET A 1 -4.88 1.01 13.34
C MET A 1 -4.70 -0.48 13.60
N ASN A 2 -5.49 -1.35 12.98
CA ASN A 2 -5.27 -2.80 13.04
C ASN A 2 -4.77 -3.34 11.68
N GLU A 3 -4.34 -4.60 11.64
CA GLU A 3 -3.80 -5.23 10.43
C GLU A 3 -4.79 -5.23 9.25
N THR A 4 -6.07 -5.46 9.51
CA THR A 4 -7.12 -5.39 8.48
C THR A 4 -7.22 -3.99 7.87
N GLU A 5 -7.18 -2.94 8.68
CA GLU A 5 -7.20 -1.55 8.20
C GLU A 5 -5.96 -1.20 7.36
N VAL A 6 -4.79 -1.73 7.73
CA VAL A 6 -3.56 -1.57 6.94
C VAL A 6 -3.72 -2.20 5.56
N ILE A 7 -4.17 -3.46 5.51
CA ILE A 7 -4.37 -4.18 4.25
C ILE A 7 -5.34 -3.40 3.35
N MET A 8 -6.48 -2.95 3.89
CA MET A 8 -7.47 -2.19 3.13
C MET A 8 -6.90 -0.89 2.54
N LYS A 9 -6.08 -0.17 3.31
CA LYS A 9 -5.41 1.05 2.85
C LYS A 9 -4.37 0.77 1.76
N ILE A 10 -3.62 -0.32 1.88
CA ILE A 10 -2.65 -0.73 0.85
C ILE A 10 -3.36 -1.17 -0.42
N GLU A 11 -4.45 -1.94 -0.32
CA GLU A 11 -5.27 -2.31 -1.47
C GLU A 11 -5.82 -1.09 -2.21
N TYR A 12 -6.27 -0.08 -1.45
CA TYR A 12 -6.70 1.19 -2.02
C TYR A 12 -5.57 1.86 -2.83
N LEU A 13 -4.37 1.95 -2.25
CA LEU A 13 -3.20 2.52 -2.95
C LEU A 13 -2.82 1.69 -4.18
N LEU A 14 -2.83 0.36 -4.10
CA LEU A 14 -2.54 -0.52 -5.23
C LEU A 14 -3.53 -0.29 -6.37
N ARG A 15 -4.84 -0.31 -6.11
CA ARG A 15 -5.86 -0.07 -7.14
C ARG A 15 -5.71 1.31 -7.79
N LYS A 16 -5.29 2.32 -7.01
CA LYS A 16 -5.17 3.70 -7.50
C LYS A 16 -3.91 3.94 -8.33
N TYR A 17 -2.79 3.29 -7.99
CA TYR A 17 -1.48 3.57 -8.58
C TYR A 17 -0.94 2.46 -9.48
N LEU A 18 -1.34 1.22 -9.22
CA LEU A 18 -0.92 0.01 -9.94
C LEU A 18 -2.12 -0.93 -10.16
N PRO A 19 -3.20 -0.47 -10.83
CA PRO A 19 -4.40 -1.30 -11.05
C PRO A 19 -4.11 -2.61 -11.79
N GLU A 20 -3.03 -2.68 -12.56
CA GLU A 20 -2.59 -3.88 -13.26
C GLU A 20 -1.86 -4.91 -12.38
N ARG A 21 -1.55 -4.59 -11.11
CA ARG A 21 -0.76 -5.43 -10.20
C ARG A 21 -1.62 -6.13 -9.15
N GLU A 22 -2.56 -6.95 -9.61
CA GLU A 22 -3.40 -7.78 -8.73
C GLU A 22 -2.56 -8.78 -7.91
N ASP A 23 -1.40 -9.19 -8.43
CA ASP A 23 -0.40 -10.01 -7.74
C ASP A 23 0.03 -9.39 -6.40
N LEU A 24 0.21 -8.07 -6.34
CA LEU A 24 0.60 -7.37 -5.11
C LEU A 24 -0.56 -7.27 -4.11
N THR A 25 -1.80 -7.23 -4.62
CA THR A 25 -3.01 -7.24 -3.78
C THR A 25 -3.20 -8.60 -3.13
N GLU A 26 -2.97 -9.69 -3.87
CA GLU A 26 -2.97 -11.03 -3.28
C GLU A 26 -1.84 -11.23 -2.27
N LEU A 27 -0.65 -10.71 -2.58
CA LEU A 27 0.52 -10.84 -1.71
C LEU A 27 0.27 -10.24 -0.34
N VAL A 28 -0.22 -9.00 -0.27
CA VAL A 28 -0.48 -8.31 1.02
C VAL A 28 -1.58 -8.99 1.86
N ARG A 29 -2.51 -9.71 1.22
CA ARG A 29 -3.55 -10.48 1.92
C ARG A 29 -3.02 -11.78 2.52
N LYS A 30 -2.03 -12.41 1.86
CA LYS A 30 -1.47 -13.70 2.26
C LYS A 30 -0.31 -13.55 3.23
N ASP A 31 0.45 -12.47 3.10
CA ASP A 31 1.66 -12.22 3.85
C ASP A 31 1.77 -10.73 4.18
N THR A 32 1.56 -10.39 5.45
CA THR A 32 1.62 -8.99 5.91
C THR A 32 3.04 -8.49 6.12
N ASP A 33 4.04 -9.37 6.20
CA ASP A 33 5.45 -8.98 6.23
C ASP A 33 5.91 -8.42 4.87
N SER A 34 5.17 -8.75 3.80
CA SER A 34 5.42 -8.24 2.45
C SER A 34 5.09 -6.75 2.26
N ILE A 35 4.49 -6.08 3.26
CA ILE A 35 3.98 -4.71 3.13
C ILE A 35 5.07 -3.71 2.72
N LYS A 36 6.27 -3.82 3.30
CA LYS A 36 7.40 -2.95 2.92
C LYS A 36 7.75 -3.11 1.44
N TYR A 37 7.73 -4.34 0.94
CA TYR A 37 7.96 -4.62 -0.48
C TYR A 37 6.84 -4.04 -1.35
N VAL A 38 5.58 -4.25 -1.00
CA VAL A 38 4.42 -3.72 -1.73
C VAL A 38 4.46 -2.20 -1.81
N MET A 39 4.75 -1.51 -0.71
CA MET A 39 4.89 -0.05 -0.67
C MET A 39 6.03 0.45 -1.55
N ALA A 40 7.16 -0.27 -1.59
CA ALA A 40 8.27 0.05 -2.49
C ALA A 40 7.86 -0.11 -3.98
N GLN A 41 7.06 -1.12 -4.32
CA GLN A 41 6.52 -1.28 -5.68
C GLN A 41 5.62 -0.11 -6.06
N ILE A 42 4.69 0.30 -5.18
CA ILE A 42 3.82 1.46 -5.42
C ILE A 42 4.66 2.71 -5.65
N SER A 43 5.63 2.99 -4.78
CA SER A 43 6.49 4.17 -4.93
C SER A 43 7.33 4.16 -6.19
N ARG A 44 7.78 2.99 -6.64
CA ARG A 44 8.64 2.84 -7.82
C ARG A 44 7.86 2.98 -9.13
N TYR A 45 6.64 2.46 -9.17
CA TYR A 45 5.90 2.30 -10.43
C TYR A 45 4.67 3.21 -10.53
N LYS A 46 4.36 4.02 -9.51
CA LYS A 46 3.30 5.05 -9.60
C LYS A 46 3.52 5.90 -10.86
N LYS A 47 2.47 6.05 -11.66
CA LYS A 47 2.48 6.87 -12.89
C LYS A 47 2.14 8.35 -12.62
N LYS A 48 1.75 8.65 -11.38
CA LYS A 48 1.37 9.99 -10.91
C LYS A 48 1.84 10.20 -9.48
N GLU A 49 1.94 11.46 -9.08
CA GLU A 49 2.28 11.82 -7.70
C GLU A 49 1.22 11.41 -6.70
N TYR A 50 1.64 11.31 -5.43
CA TYR A 50 0.69 11.02 -4.36
C TYR A 50 -0.15 12.24 -4.05
N ASP A 51 -1.47 12.06 -4.04
CA ASP A 51 -2.42 13.02 -3.50
C ASP A 51 -2.16 13.24 -2.01
N ASN A 52 -2.59 14.38 -1.46
CA ASN A 52 -2.34 14.69 -0.03
C ASN A 52 -2.93 13.63 0.90
N ASP A 53 -4.17 13.19 0.65
CA ASP A 53 -4.84 12.16 1.44
C ASP A 53 -4.07 10.83 1.39
N ASP A 54 -3.51 10.47 0.23
CA ASP A 54 -2.72 9.25 0.08
C ASP A 54 -1.39 9.33 0.83
N ARG A 55 -0.78 10.52 0.90
CA ARG A 55 0.44 10.73 1.70
C ARG A 55 0.16 10.51 3.18
N ASP A 56 -1.01 10.92 3.65
CA ASP A 56 -1.39 10.70 5.05
C ASP A 56 -1.66 9.21 5.31
N ILE A 57 -2.30 8.50 4.38
CA ILE A 57 -2.42 7.04 4.42
C ILE A 57 -1.02 6.37 4.49
N ILE A 58 -0.06 6.80 3.66
CA ILE A 58 1.29 6.26 3.64
C ILE A 58 1.99 6.50 4.99
N LYS A 59 1.84 7.68 5.60
CA LYS A 59 2.40 7.97 6.92
C LYS A 59 1.78 7.09 7.99
N GLU A 60 0.45 6.92 8.00
CA GLU A 60 -0.24 6.06 8.95
C GLU A 60 0.23 4.60 8.85
N ILE A 61 0.39 4.08 7.62
CA ILE A 61 0.97 2.75 7.38
C ILE A 61 2.40 2.69 7.93
N ALA A 62 3.24 3.68 7.64
CA ALA A 62 4.61 3.70 8.12
C ALA A 62 4.69 3.70 9.66
N PHE A 63 3.87 4.52 10.34
CA PHE A 63 3.81 4.57 11.80
C PHE A 63 3.35 3.27 12.44
N TYR A 64 2.52 2.47 11.78
CA TYR A 64 2.08 1.19 12.31
C TYR A 64 3.21 0.15 12.40
N TYR A 65 4.25 0.27 11.57
CA TYR A 65 5.40 -0.64 11.53
C TYR A 65 6.66 -0.09 12.21
N ILE A 66 6.54 1.02 12.95
CA ILE A 66 7.58 1.59 13.82
C ILE A 66 7.32 1.14 15.25
#